data_AF-A0A9W4CHS9-F1
#
_entry.id   AF-A0A9W4CHS9-F1
#
_cell.length_a   1.000
_cell.length_b   1.000
_cell.length_c   1.000
_cell.angle_alpha   90.00
_cell.angle_beta   90.00
_cell.angle_gamma   90.00
#
_symmetry.space_group_name_H-M   'P 1'
#
loop_
_entity.id
_entity.type
_entity.pdbx_description
1 polymer ?
#
loop_
_entity_poly.entity_id
_entity_poly.type
_entity_poly.pdbx_seq_one_letter_code
_entity_poly.pdbx_strand_id
1 'polypeptide(L)'
;MALRGQRREIGYLLTGNPSLKPYLPEALHKGYQSGIDLAVRETSLTDQDFPTECPYTLEEVLDTEFFPGEPSDTFHNKKRNQK
;
A
#
# COMPACT_ATOMS: atom_id res chain seq x y z
N MET A 1 1.41 12.89 -5.04
CA MET A 1 0.25 12.18 -4.44
C MET A 1 0.81 11.25 -3.36
N ALA A 2 0.13 11.06 -2.23
CA ALA A 2 0.60 10.20 -1.13
C ALA A 2 -0.28 8.94 -1.00
N LEU A 3 0.31 7.83 -0.53
CA LEU A 3 -0.36 6.53 -0.36
C LEU A 3 -1.67 6.63 0.43
N ARG A 4 -1.65 7.34 1.57
CA ARG A 4 -2.85 7.59 2.40
C ARG A 4 -3.97 8.32 1.65
N GLY A 5 -3.60 9.23 0.74
CA GLY A 5 -4.55 9.98 -0.06
C GLY A 5 -5.26 9.09 -1.09
N GLN A 6 -4.49 8.25 -1.79
CA GLN A 6 -5.02 7.27 -2.74
C GLN A 6 -6.01 6.30 -2.07
N ARG A 7 -5.63 5.73 -0.92
CA ARG A 7 -6.50 4.80 -0.18
C ARG A 7 -7.80 5.45 0.26
N ARG A 8 -7.75 6.69 0.73
CA ARG A 8 -8.96 7.45 1.11
C ARG A 8 -9.90 7.66 -0.07
N GLU A 9 -9.36 8.03 -1.23
CA GLU A 9 -10.14 8.24 -2.45
C GLU A 9 -10.80 6.94 -2.93
N ILE A 10 -10.06 5.82 -2.92
CA ILE A 10 -10.60 4.50 -3.20
C ILE A 10 -11.76 4.16 -2.24
N GLY A 11 -11.60 4.45 -0.95
CA GLY A 11 -12.66 4.25 0.05
C GLY A 11 -13.95 5.02 -0.27
N TYR A 12 -13.84 6.28 -0.71
CA TYR A 12 -15.00 7.06 -1.15
C TYR A 12 -15.65 6.46 -2.40
N LEU A 13 -14.86 6.03 -3.38
CA LEU A 13 -15.36 5.40 -4.61
C LEU A 13 -16.14 4.11 -4.34
N LEU A 14 -15.61 3.24 -3.47
CA LEU A 14 -16.26 1.99 -3.09
C LEU A 14 -17.52 2.18 -2.25
N THR A 15 -17.59 3.27 -1.48
CA THR A 15 -18.79 3.66 -0.74
C THR A 15 -19.89 4.13 -1.69
N GLY A 16 -19.53 4.94 -2.71
CA GLY A 16 -20.47 5.39 -3.73
C GLY A 16 -20.89 4.29 -4.72
N ASN A 17 -20.08 3.25 -4.90
CA ASN A 17 -20.27 2.20 -5.90
C ASN A 17 -20.03 0.81 -5.30
N PRO A 18 -20.93 0.30 -4.44
CA PRO A 18 -20.76 -0.99 -3.78
C PRO A 18 -20.70 -2.18 -4.76
N SER A 19 -21.22 -2.02 -5.99
CA SER A 19 -21.12 -3.00 -7.07
C SER A 19 -19.69 -3.25 -7.55
N LEU A 20 -18.72 -2.40 -7.18
CA LEU A 20 -17.31 -2.61 -7.51
C LEU A 20 -16.62 -3.61 -6.57
N LYS A 21 -17.19 -3.88 -5.38
CA LYS A 21 -16.58 -4.76 -4.38
C LYS A 21 -16.22 -6.16 -4.89
N PRO A 22 -17.05 -6.85 -5.70
CA PRO A 22 -16.71 -8.18 -6.22
C PRO A 22 -15.48 -8.21 -7.12
N TYR A 23 -15.10 -7.08 -7.72
CA TYR A 23 -13.95 -6.96 -8.63
C TYR A 23 -12.64 -6.63 -7.90
N LEU A 24 -12.69 -6.34 -6.60
CA LEU A 24 -11.53 -5.97 -5.81
C LEU A 24 -10.41 -7.03 -5.80
N PRO A 25 -10.69 -8.35 -5.73
CA PRO A 25 -9.65 -9.36 -5.81
C PRO A 25 -8.87 -9.32 -7.13
N GLU A 26 -9.57 -9.15 -8.25
CA GLU A 26 -8.96 -9.03 -9.58
C GLU A 26 -8.17 -7.72 -9.71
N ALA A 27 -8.73 -6.62 -9.20
CA ALA A 27 -8.08 -5.32 -9.18
C ALA A 27 -6.78 -5.33 -8.34
N LEU A 28 -6.78 -6.05 -7.21
CA LEU A 28 -5.59 -6.22 -6.37
C LEU A 28 -4.48 -6.95 -7.13
N HIS A 29 -4.81 -8.05 -7.81
CA HIS A 29 -3.82 -8.80 -8.59
C HIS A 29 -3.20 -7.93 -9.72
N LYS A 30 -4.05 -7.24 -10.49
CA LYS A 30 -3.61 -6.33 -11.56
C LYS A 30 -2.77 -5.17 -11.01
N GLY A 31 -3.21 -4.57 -9.91
CA GLY A 31 -2.51 -3.47 -9.26
C GLY A 31 -1.14 -3.89 -8.73
N TYR A 32 -1.03 -5.10 -8.17
CA TYR A 32 0.23 -5.64 -7.69
C TYR A 32 1.24 -5.85 -8.84
N GLN A 33 0.81 -6.47 -9.94
CA GLN A 33 1.65 -6.65 -11.13
C GLN A 33 2.12 -5.30 -11.71
N SER A 34 1.21 -4.34 -11.86
CA SER A 34 1.57 -2.99 -12.32
C SER A 34 2.54 -2.29 -11.36
N GLY A 35 2.45 -2.55 -10.05
CA GLY A 35 3.38 -2.06 -9.05
C GLY A 35 4.78 -2.65 -9.20
N ILE A 36 4.87 -3.96 -9.46
CA ILE A 36 6.14 -4.65 -9.78
C ILE A 36 6.74 -4.05 -11.05
N ASP A 37 5.97 -3.96 -12.14
CA ASP A 37 6.44 -3.40 -13.42
C ASP A 37 7.03 -1.99 -13.25
N LEU A 38 6.35 -1.15 -12.45
CA LEU A 38 6.83 0.19 -12.15
C LEU A 38 8.12 0.16 -11.33
N ALA A 39 8.20 -0.69 -10.30
CA ALA A 39 9.37 -0.80 -9.44
C ALA A 39 10.59 -1.33 -10.21
N VAL A 40 10.41 -2.36 -11.04
CA VAL A 40 11.46 -2.92 -11.92
C VAL A 40 11.96 -1.85 -12.89
N ARG A 41 11.05 -1.03 -13.44
CA ARG A 41 11.41 0.03 -14.38
C ARG A 41 12.20 1.18 -13.73
N GLU A 42 11.93 1.49 -12.47
CA GLU A 42 12.49 2.67 -11.79
C GLU A 42 13.68 2.32 -10.88
N THR A 43 13.92 1.04 -10.60
CA THR A 43 14.98 0.58 -9.70
C THR A 43 15.89 -0.43 -10.39
N SER A 44 16.85 -0.99 -9.65
CA SER A 44 17.70 -2.10 -10.15
C SER A 44 17.17 -3.48 -9.77
N LEU A 45 15.94 -3.56 -9.23
CA LEU A 45 15.27 -4.81 -8.92
C LEU A 45 14.72 -5.46 -10.19
N THR A 46 14.55 -6.77 -10.13
CA THR A 46 13.99 -7.62 -11.20
C THR A 46 12.72 -8.29 -10.71
N ASP A 47 11.93 -8.85 -11.62
CA ASP A 47 10.69 -9.57 -11.27
C ASP A 47 10.92 -10.70 -10.25
N GLN A 48 12.12 -11.30 -10.25
CA GLN A 48 12.50 -12.38 -9.33
C GLN A 48 12.71 -11.90 -7.89
N ASP A 49 12.93 -10.60 -7.68
CA ASP A 49 13.09 -10.00 -6.36
C ASP A 49 11.73 -9.79 -5.65
N PHE A 50 10.62 -9.97 -6.37
CA PHE A 50 9.28 -9.81 -5.83
C PHE A 50 8.58 -11.16 -5.65
N PRO A 51 7.74 -11.31 -4.60
CA PRO A 51 6.82 -12.43 -4.49
C PRO A 51 5.91 -12.53 -5.72
N THR A 52 5.59 -13.75 -6.15
CA THR A 52 4.70 -14.00 -7.31
C THR A 52 3.27 -13.53 -7.05
N GLU A 53 2.83 -13.54 -5.79
CA GLU A 53 1.52 -13.08 -5.35
C GLU A 53 1.66 -11.95 -4.34
N CYS A 54 0.65 -11.08 -4.27
CA CYS A 54 0.66 -9.98 -3.31
C CYS A 54 0.68 -10.54 -1.88
N PRO A 55 1.65 -10.17 -1.04
CA PRO A 55 1.73 -10.68 0.33
C PRO A 55 0.72 -10.03 1.28
N TYR A 56 0.02 -8.99 0.82
CA TYR A 56 -0.94 -8.24 1.62
C TYR A 56 -2.38 -8.57 1.24
N THR A 57 -3.24 -8.60 2.25
CA THR A 57 -4.67 -8.78 2.07
C THR A 57 -5.32 -7.52 1.49
N LEU A 58 -6.55 -7.66 0.96
CA LEU A 58 -7.31 -6.53 0.44
C LEU A 58 -7.59 -5.50 1.56
N GLU A 59 -7.88 -5.99 2.76
CA GLU A 59 -8.13 -5.19 3.96
C GLU A 59 -6.91 -4.32 4.29
N GLU A 60 -5.71 -4.90 4.33
CA GLU A 60 -4.46 -4.18 4.60
C GLU A 60 -4.13 -3.16 3.51
N VAL A 61 -4.34 -3.54 2.23
CA VAL A 61 -4.04 -2.65 1.09
C VAL A 61 -4.97 -1.43 1.07
N LEU A 62 -6.22 -1.58 1.53
CA LEU A 62 -7.20 -0.50 1.59
C LEU A 62 -7.17 0.28 2.91
N ASP A 63 -6.54 -0.25 3.95
CA ASP A 63 -6.41 0.44 5.24
C ASP A 63 -5.48 1.66 5.13
N THR A 64 -6.00 2.85 5.46
CA THR A 64 -5.24 4.10 5.43
C THR A 64 -4.15 4.21 6.49
N GLU A 65 -4.17 3.35 7.52
CA GLU A 65 -3.21 3.34 8.61
C GLU A 65 -2.17 2.22 8.48
N PHE A 66 -2.38 1.28 7.57
CA PHE A 66 -1.44 0.19 7.31
C PHE A 66 -0.16 0.67 6.61
N PHE A 67 1.00 0.37 7.18
CA PHE A 67 2.31 0.55 6.52
C PHE A 67 3.13 -0.72 6.70
N PRO A 68 3.65 -1.31 5.60
CA PRO A 68 4.44 -2.52 5.71
C PRO A 68 5.83 -2.25 6.30
N GLY A 69 6.35 -3.24 7.03
CA GLY A 69 7.64 -3.18 7.71
C GLY A 69 7.52 -2.77 9.18
N GLU A 70 8.62 -2.89 9.91
CA GLU A 70 8.67 -2.48 11.33
C GLU A 70 8.65 -0.95 11.44
N PRO A 71 7.86 -0.38 12.37
CA PRO A 71 7.91 1.05 12.65
C PRO A 71 9.35 1.43 13.02
N SER A 72 9.96 2.30 12.24
CA SER A 72 11.32 2.76 12.55
C SER A 72 11.29 3.59 13.84
N ASP A 73 11.89 3.08 14.91
CA ASP A 73 12.03 3.75 16.21
C ASP A 73 12.88 5.05 16.16
N THR A 74 13.41 5.39 14.99
CA THR A 74 14.38 6.50 14.80
C THR A 74 13.83 7.89 15.11
N PHE A 75 12.53 8.05 15.37
CA PHE A 75 11.92 9.35 15.69
C PHE A 75 11.37 9.50 17.12
N HIS A 76 11.47 8.51 18.00
CA HIS A 76 10.87 8.59 19.35
C HIS A 76 11.76 9.16 20.47
N ASN A 77 12.92 9.76 20.17
CA ASN A 77 13.75 10.36 21.21
C ASN A 77 14.34 11.72 20.84
N LYS A 78 13.53 12.78 20.99
CA LYS A 78 14.04 14.12 21.33
C LYS A 78 13.36 14.61 22.59
N LYS A 79 13.93 14.18 23.72
CA LYS A 79 13.91 14.79 25.07
C LYS A 79 12.99 16.02 25.21
N ARG A 80 11.81 15.84 25.79
CA ARG A 80 11.20 16.87 26.65
C ARG A 80 11.78 16.73 28.06
N ASN A 81 13.06 17.06 28.17
CA ASN A 81 13.68 17.45 29.42
C ASN A 81 14.47 18.71 29.10
N GLN A 82 13.80 19.85 29.20
CA GLN A 82 14.47 21.14 29.33
C GLN A 82 13.57 22.09 30.13
N LYS A 83 13.98 22.24 31.39
CA LYS A 83 13.70 23.29 32.39
C LYS A 83 12.27 23.49 32.89
#